data_AF-Q2V8S6-F1
#
_entry.id   AF-Q2V8S6-F1
#
_cell.length_a   1.000
_cell.length_b   1.000
_cell.length_c   1.000
_cell.angle_alpha   90.00
_cell.angle_beta   90.00
_cell.angle_gamma   90.00
#
_symmetry.space_group_name_H-M   'P 1'
#
loop_
_entity.id
_entity.type
_entity.pdbx_description
1 polymer ?
#
loop_
_entity_poly.entity_id
_entity_poly.type
_entity_poly.pdbx_seq_one_letter_code
_entity_poly.pdbx_strand_id
1 'polypeptide(L)'
;EVKFGGGKVIRDGMGQSQTSRAGGAVDTVITNALILDWWGIVKADIGLKDGRIVGIGKAGNPDIQEGVTIVIGPGTEAIAGEGHILTAGGIDTHIHFICPQQIETALASGVTTLMGGGTGPATGTNATTCTPGAFHIGRMLQAAEGLPVNLGFFGKGNASTSEALEEQVRAGACGLKLHEDWGTTPAAIDACLSVADQMDVQVCIHTDTLNEAGFVEDTIAAIKGRTIHTFHTEGAGGGHAPDIIKICGEANVLPSSTNPTRPYTRNTLEEHLDMLMVCHHLDPKIPEDVAFAESRIRRETIAAED
;
A
#
# COMPACT_ATOMS: atom_id res chain seq x y z
N GLU A 1 32.90 -12.89 9.95
CA GLU A 1 31.77 -11.98 10.19
C GLU A 1 32.30 -10.61 10.55
N VAL A 2 31.75 -9.55 9.97
CA VAL A 2 32.09 -8.17 10.34
C VAL A 2 31.21 -7.75 11.51
N LYS A 3 31.82 -7.19 12.57
CA LYS A 3 31.10 -6.66 13.75
C LYS A 3 31.76 -5.37 14.20
N PHE A 4 30.95 -4.38 14.56
CA PHE A 4 31.40 -3.08 15.04
C PHE A 4 31.49 -3.03 16.57
N GLY A 5 32.52 -2.35 17.09
CA GLY A 5 32.74 -2.12 18.53
C GLY A 5 34.20 -2.23 18.96
N GLY A 6 34.48 -1.84 20.22
CA GLY A 6 35.82 -1.91 20.81
C GLY A 6 36.40 -3.32 20.77
N GLY A 7 37.58 -3.47 20.17
CA GLY A 7 38.25 -4.77 20.01
C GLY A 7 37.64 -5.70 18.95
N LYS A 8 36.65 -5.25 18.16
CA LYS A 8 35.99 -6.07 17.12
C LYS A 8 36.63 -5.93 15.73
N VAL A 9 35.90 -6.31 14.69
CA VAL A 9 36.42 -6.51 13.32
C VAL A 9 36.43 -5.23 12.50
N ILE A 10 35.35 -4.43 12.54
CA ILE A 10 35.28 -3.16 11.80
C ILE A 10 36.13 -2.11 12.55
N ARG A 11 37.42 -2.09 12.22
CA ARG A 11 38.45 -1.19 12.72
C ARG A 11 39.45 -0.91 11.62
N ASP A 12 40.13 0.22 11.72
CA ASP A 12 41.11 0.69 10.75
C ASP A 12 42.14 -0.38 10.38
N GLY A 13 42.29 -0.63 9.07
CA GLY A 13 43.20 -1.64 8.51
C GLY A 13 42.79 -3.10 8.75
N MET A 14 41.70 -3.35 9.49
CA MET A 14 41.13 -4.67 9.74
C MET A 14 39.93 -4.88 8.83
N GLY A 15 38.72 -5.08 9.36
CA GLY A 15 37.49 -5.18 8.56
C GLY A 15 37.06 -3.87 7.89
N GLN A 16 37.70 -2.75 8.22
CA GLN A 16 37.58 -1.48 7.50
C GLN A 16 38.80 -1.31 6.60
N SER A 17 38.59 -1.20 5.29
CA SER A 17 39.65 -0.93 4.31
C SER A 17 40.03 0.56 4.27
N GLN A 18 41.06 0.89 3.50
CA GLN A 18 41.44 2.28 3.20
C GLN A 18 40.69 2.85 1.97
N THR A 19 39.76 2.09 1.40
CA THR A 19 38.98 2.51 0.23
C THR A 19 38.07 3.67 0.61
N SER A 20 38.21 4.80 -0.09
CA SER A 20 37.31 5.93 0.11
C SER A 20 35.91 5.62 -0.44
N ARG A 21 34.92 6.42 -0.03
CA ARG A 21 33.57 6.38 -0.61
C ARG A 21 33.58 6.50 -2.14
N ALA A 22 34.39 7.44 -2.67
CA ALA A 22 34.59 7.62 -4.11
C ALA A 22 35.28 6.41 -4.76
N GLY A 23 36.14 5.72 -4.01
CA GLY A 23 36.79 4.48 -4.42
C GLY A 23 35.91 3.23 -4.34
N GLY A 24 34.65 3.34 -3.92
CA GLY A 24 33.69 2.25 -3.95
C GLY A 24 33.20 1.76 -2.58
N ALA A 25 33.70 2.31 -1.47
CA ALA A 25 33.13 2.01 -0.15
C ALA A 25 31.66 2.47 -0.06
N VAL A 26 30.87 1.76 0.73
CA VAL A 26 29.44 2.07 0.97
C VAL A 26 29.28 3.17 2.02
N ASP A 27 28.13 3.85 2.02
CA ASP A 27 27.80 4.89 2.99
C ASP A 27 27.38 4.29 4.33
N THR A 28 26.67 3.17 4.29
CA THR A 28 26.25 2.42 5.49
C THR A 28 26.28 0.93 5.21
N VAL A 29 26.65 0.15 6.21
CA VAL A 29 26.55 -1.31 6.19
C VAL A 29 25.62 -1.80 7.31
N ILE A 30 24.64 -2.62 6.97
CA ILE A 30 23.86 -3.39 7.94
C ILE A 30 24.53 -4.76 8.05
N THR A 31 25.11 -5.05 9.20
CA THR A 31 25.94 -6.24 9.39
C THR A 31 25.12 -7.43 9.89
N ASN A 32 25.40 -8.62 9.39
CA ASN A 32 24.85 -9.90 9.89
C ASN A 32 23.31 -9.93 10.03
N ALA A 33 22.55 -9.33 9.12
CA ALA A 33 21.09 -9.35 9.18
C ALA A 33 20.52 -10.70 8.74
N LEU A 34 19.45 -11.14 9.39
CA LEU A 34 18.57 -12.17 8.86
C LEU A 34 17.50 -11.50 7.99
N ILE A 35 17.69 -11.53 6.67
CA ILE A 35 16.77 -10.93 5.71
C ILE A 35 15.59 -11.88 5.53
N LEU A 36 14.38 -11.33 5.66
CA LEU A 36 13.12 -11.99 5.31
C LEU A 36 12.45 -11.15 4.22
N ASP A 37 12.36 -11.71 3.02
CA ASP A 37 11.70 -11.08 1.88
C ASP A 37 11.02 -12.15 1.00
N TRP A 38 10.20 -11.75 0.03
CA TRP A 38 9.41 -12.67 -0.80
C TRP A 38 10.27 -13.67 -1.59
N TRP A 39 11.51 -13.30 -1.93
CA TRP A 39 12.46 -14.15 -2.66
C TRP A 39 13.23 -15.11 -1.75
N GLY A 40 13.17 -14.97 -0.42
CA GLY A 40 13.79 -15.92 0.49
C GLY A 40 14.13 -15.41 1.88
N ILE A 41 14.68 -16.34 2.68
CA ILE A 41 15.19 -16.09 4.03
C ILE A 41 16.70 -16.32 4.00
N VAL A 42 17.49 -15.24 4.11
CA VAL A 42 18.95 -15.34 3.97
C VAL A 42 19.69 -14.56 5.03
N LYS A 43 20.88 -15.04 5.38
CA LYS A 43 21.81 -14.34 6.26
C LYS A 43 22.85 -13.61 5.41
N ALA A 44 22.91 -12.28 5.51
CA ALA A 44 23.86 -11.48 4.74
C ALA A 44 24.16 -10.13 5.40
N ASP A 45 25.20 -9.46 4.91
CA ASP A 45 25.42 -8.03 5.10
C ASP A 45 24.74 -7.24 3.96
N ILE A 46 24.27 -6.03 4.25
CA ILE A 46 23.64 -5.14 3.27
C ILE A 46 24.46 -3.86 3.16
N GLY A 47 24.81 -3.47 1.94
CA GLY A 47 25.48 -2.21 1.65
C GLY A 47 24.49 -1.15 1.13
N LEU A 48 24.53 0.04 1.72
CA LEU A 48 23.75 1.20 1.29
C LEU A 48 24.66 2.29 0.73
N LYS A 49 24.29 2.87 -0.40
CA LYS A 49 25.00 4.00 -1.00
C LYS A 49 24.01 4.93 -1.72
N ASP A 50 24.16 6.23 -1.54
CA ASP A 50 23.27 7.26 -2.12
C ASP A 50 21.78 6.98 -1.85
N GLY A 51 21.47 6.49 -0.63
CA GLY A 51 20.11 6.15 -0.21
C GLY A 51 19.53 4.87 -0.85
N ARG A 52 20.35 4.06 -1.53
CA ARG A 52 19.91 2.83 -2.22
C ARG A 52 20.65 1.60 -1.71
N ILE A 53 20.00 0.43 -1.81
CA ILE A 53 20.65 -0.87 -1.61
C ILE A 53 21.56 -1.12 -2.82
N VAL A 54 22.86 -1.28 -2.57
CA VAL A 54 23.86 -1.54 -3.63
C VAL A 54 24.46 -2.95 -3.57
N GLY A 55 24.21 -3.70 -2.49
CA GLY A 55 24.65 -5.07 -2.39
C GLY A 55 24.03 -5.80 -1.21
N ILE A 56 23.76 -7.09 -1.41
CA ILE A 56 23.44 -8.07 -0.39
C ILE A 56 24.47 -9.18 -0.52
N GLY A 57 25.26 -9.43 0.51
CA GLY A 57 26.35 -10.39 0.41
C GLY A 57 27.29 -10.36 1.61
N LYS A 58 28.59 -10.32 1.33
CA LYS A 58 29.64 -10.34 2.36
C LYS A 58 30.36 -9.00 2.39
N ALA A 59 30.22 -8.28 3.50
CA ALA A 59 30.91 -7.03 3.72
C ALA A 59 32.29 -7.22 4.37
N GLY A 60 33.15 -6.21 4.24
CA GLY A 60 34.45 -6.18 4.91
C GLY A 60 35.53 -5.43 4.15
N ASN A 61 36.77 -5.81 4.45
CA ASN A 61 37.97 -5.30 3.81
C ASN A 61 38.54 -6.33 2.82
N PRO A 62 38.55 -6.04 1.50
CA PRO A 62 39.09 -6.96 0.50
C PRO A 62 40.60 -7.20 0.64
N ASP A 63 41.34 -6.31 1.31
CA ASP A 63 42.80 -6.44 1.47
C ASP A 63 43.19 -7.63 2.36
N ILE A 64 42.31 -8.03 3.28
CA ILE A 64 42.59 -9.05 4.29
C ILE A 64 41.48 -10.08 4.48
N GLN A 65 40.35 -9.97 3.76
CA GLN A 65 39.23 -10.89 3.85
C GLN A 65 38.83 -11.37 2.46
N GLU A 66 38.70 -12.69 2.29
CA GLU A 66 38.28 -13.29 1.03
C GLU A 66 36.80 -13.04 0.71
N GLY A 67 36.46 -12.98 -0.58
CA GLY A 67 35.06 -12.95 -1.06
C GLY A 67 34.26 -11.72 -0.63
N VAL A 68 34.91 -10.58 -0.33
CA VAL A 68 34.21 -9.32 -0.02
C VAL A 68 33.53 -8.80 -1.27
N THR A 69 32.22 -8.60 -1.21
CA THR A 69 31.41 -7.98 -2.27
C THR A 69 30.94 -6.56 -1.89
N ILE A 70 31.03 -6.19 -0.61
CA ILE A 70 30.62 -4.90 -0.06
C ILE A 70 31.78 -4.31 0.74
N VAL A 71 32.43 -3.27 0.22
CA VAL A 71 33.63 -2.69 0.85
C VAL A 71 33.22 -1.73 1.97
N ILE A 72 33.75 -1.96 3.18
CA ILE A 72 33.63 -1.05 4.32
C ILE A 72 34.86 -0.15 4.35
N GLY A 73 34.68 1.16 4.26
CA GLY A 73 35.77 2.15 4.26
C GLY A 73 35.64 3.18 5.38
N PRO A 74 36.52 4.19 5.43
CA PRO A 74 36.52 5.19 6.51
C PRO A 74 35.27 6.07 6.59
N GLY A 75 34.48 6.16 5.51
CA GLY A 75 33.22 6.91 5.46
C GLY A 75 31.96 6.07 5.64
N THR A 76 32.10 4.78 5.99
CA THR A 76 30.98 3.84 6.13
C THR A 76 30.46 3.84 7.58
N GLU A 77 29.17 4.13 7.76
CA GLU A 77 28.45 3.91 9.03
C GLU A 77 28.07 2.42 9.19
N ALA A 78 27.92 1.94 10.43
CA ALA A 78 27.54 0.57 10.75
C ALA A 78 26.22 0.49 11.54
N ILE A 79 25.28 -0.31 11.03
CA ILE A 79 24.08 -0.75 11.75
C ILE A 79 24.28 -2.24 12.12
N ALA A 80 24.13 -2.56 13.40
CA ALA A 80 24.26 -3.94 13.89
C ALA A 80 22.95 -4.71 13.64
N GLY A 81 22.93 -5.60 12.65
CA GLY A 81 21.80 -6.47 12.32
C GLY A 81 21.88 -7.85 12.97
N GLU A 82 22.97 -8.19 13.65
CA GLU A 82 23.09 -9.46 14.39
C GLU A 82 21.95 -9.65 15.41
N GLY A 83 21.23 -10.77 15.31
CA GLY A 83 20.12 -11.09 16.19
C GLY A 83 18.80 -10.41 15.81
N HIS A 84 18.77 -9.63 14.73
CA HIS A 84 17.59 -8.97 14.20
C HIS A 84 17.15 -9.56 12.86
N ILE A 85 15.85 -9.45 12.57
CA ILE A 85 15.28 -9.68 11.24
C ILE A 85 15.22 -8.35 10.52
N LEU A 86 15.61 -8.34 9.25
CA LEU A 86 15.47 -7.20 8.35
C LEU A 86 14.44 -7.54 7.27
N THR A 87 13.46 -6.66 7.08
CA THR A 87 12.48 -6.72 5.99
C THR A 87 12.54 -5.44 5.17
N ALA A 88 11.91 -5.44 4.00
CA ALA A 88 11.52 -4.18 3.37
C ALA A 88 10.51 -3.44 4.27
N GLY A 89 10.40 -2.13 4.09
CA GLY A 89 9.33 -1.35 4.70
C GLY A 89 7.97 -1.69 4.07
N GLY A 90 6.92 -1.70 4.87
CA GLY A 90 5.56 -1.95 4.40
C GLY A 90 5.08 -0.91 3.38
N ILE A 91 4.20 -1.34 2.49
CA ILE A 91 3.51 -0.49 1.51
C ILE A 91 2.02 -0.66 1.74
N ASP A 92 1.37 0.39 2.23
CA ASP A 92 -0.09 0.44 2.40
C ASP A 92 -0.71 1.20 1.23
N THR A 93 -1.60 0.55 0.47
CA THR A 93 -2.18 1.09 -0.75
C THR A 93 -3.66 1.48 -0.62
N HIS A 94 -4.23 1.43 0.58
CA HIS A 94 -5.63 1.81 0.83
C HIS A 94 -5.73 2.90 1.90
N ILE A 95 -4.93 3.97 1.75
CA ILE A 95 -4.89 5.05 2.73
C ILE A 95 -5.96 6.10 2.46
N HIS A 96 -6.81 6.35 3.45
CA HIS A 96 -7.63 7.54 3.50
C HIS A 96 -6.84 8.64 4.21
N PHE A 97 -6.40 9.68 3.50
CA PHE A 97 -5.62 10.78 4.11
C PHE A 97 -6.52 11.74 4.91
N ILE A 98 -7.12 11.21 5.99
CA ILE A 98 -8.04 11.88 6.89
C ILE A 98 -7.28 12.85 7.80
N CYS A 99 -6.12 12.44 8.31
CA CYS A 99 -5.30 13.27 9.18
C CYS A 99 -3.80 12.91 9.07
N PRO A 100 -2.89 13.88 9.27
CA PRO A 100 -1.44 13.65 9.14
C PRO A 100 -0.87 12.71 10.22
N GLN A 101 -1.54 12.55 11.36
CA GLN A 101 -1.09 11.69 12.47
C GLN A 101 -0.99 10.21 12.06
N GLN A 102 -1.73 9.78 11.03
CA GLN A 102 -1.65 8.42 10.50
C GLN A 102 -0.24 8.10 9.97
N ILE A 103 0.53 9.10 9.52
CA ILE A 103 1.87 8.89 8.96
C ILE A 103 2.87 8.45 10.05
N GLU A 104 2.80 9.07 11.23
CA GLU A 104 3.63 8.66 12.37
C GLU A 104 3.26 7.23 12.81
N THR A 105 1.97 6.93 12.85
CA THR A 105 1.47 5.59 13.22
C THR A 105 1.92 4.53 12.21
N ALA A 106 1.82 4.81 10.91
CA ALA A 106 2.26 3.94 9.84
C ALA A 106 3.77 3.68 9.93
N LEU A 107 4.57 4.73 10.06
CA LEU A 107 6.03 4.60 10.17
C LEU A 107 6.46 3.82 11.41
N ALA A 108 5.82 4.08 12.57
CA ALA A 108 6.07 3.34 13.80
C ALA A 108 5.73 1.84 13.70
N SER A 109 4.79 1.49 12.83
CA SER A 109 4.43 0.09 12.52
C SER A 109 5.34 -0.57 11.47
N GLY A 110 6.26 0.17 10.87
CA GLY A 110 7.17 -0.31 9.83
C GLY A 110 6.70 -0.08 8.39
N VAL A 111 5.63 0.70 8.17
CA VAL A 111 5.14 1.09 6.84
C VAL A 111 5.87 2.35 6.38
N THR A 112 6.54 2.28 5.23
CA THR A 112 7.36 3.39 4.69
C THR A 112 6.77 4.03 3.44
N THR A 113 5.71 3.43 2.88
CA THR A 113 5.01 3.94 1.69
C THR A 113 3.51 3.90 1.93
N LEU A 114 2.84 5.03 1.68
CA LEU A 114 1.39 5.17 1.80
C LEU A 114 0.82 5.65 0.46
N MET A 115 -0.10 4.89 -0.11
CA MET A 115 -0.81 5.23 -1.34
C MET A 115 -2.31 5.23 -1.07
N GLY A 116 -3.01 6.23 -1.59
CA GLY A 116 -4.37 6.47 -1.18
C GLY A 116 -4.90 7.81 -1.66
N GLY A 117 -5.94 8.36 -1.04
CA GLY A 117 -6.45 9.68 -1.40
C GLY A 117 -7.15 10.37 -0.24
N GLY A 118 -7.24 11.69 -0.31
CA GLY A 118 -7.89 12.49 0.72
C GLY A 118 -7.43 13.94 0.75
N THR A 119 -8.18 14.75 1.47
CA THR A 119 -7.95 16.20 1.64
C THR A 119 -8.03 16.64 3.10
N GLY A 120 -7.81 15.73 4.04
CA GLY A 120 -8.14 15.91 5.46
C GLY A 120 -9.52 15.36 5.81
N PRO A 121 -10.12 15.73 6.96
CA PRO A 121 -11.30 15.08 7.54
C PRO A 121 -12.64 15.52 6.89
N ALA A 122 -12.62 15.75 5.58
CA ALA A 122 -13.83 16.01 4.80
C ALA A 122 -14.65 14.73 4.64
N THR A 123 -15.98 14.85 4.56
CA THR A 123 -16.90 13.70 4.39
C THR A 123 -16.47 12.78 3.24
N GLY A 124 -16.06 13.35 2.11
CA GLY A 124 -15.58 12.58 0.96
C GLY A 124 -14.31 11.77 1.24
N THR A 125 -13.37 12.29 2.04
CA THR A 125 -12.15 11.58 2.43
C THR A 125 -12.44 10.50 3.47
N ASN A 126 -13.34 10.79 4.42
CA ASN A 126 -13.75 9.81 5.44
C ASN A 126 -14.39 8.58 4.79
N ALA A 127 -15.06 8.76 3.64
CA ALA A 127 -15.68 7.68 2.89
C ALA A 127 -14.78 7.08 1.79
N THR A 128 -13.94 7.89 1.12
CA THR A 128 -13.28 7.47 -0.12
C THR A 128 -11.81 7.89 -0.18
N THR A 129 -10.94 7.03 -0.72
CA THR A 129 -9.54 7.33 -1.02
C THR A 129 -9.39 8.20 -2.27
N CYS A 130 -9.97 9.39 -2.25
CA CYS A 130 -9.99 10.33 -3.38
C CYS A 130 -9.40 11.68 -2.97
N THR A 131 -8.43 12.17 -3.73
CA THR A 131 -7.95 13.56 -3.72
C THR A 131 -8.52 14.28 -4.94
N PRO A 132 -9.74 14.86 -4.86
CA PRO A 132 -10.47 15.29 -6.05
C PRO A 132 -9.92 16.57 -6.67
N GLY A 133 -9.55 16.52 -7.95
CA GLY A 133 -9.21 17.69 -8.76
C GLY A 133 -7.79 18.24 -8.56
N ALA A 134 -7.31 18.99 -9.57
CA ALA A 134 -5.93 19.43 -9.66
C ALA A 134 -5.46 20.29 -8.46
N PHE A 135 -6.33 21.15 -7.94
CA PHE A 135 -6.00 22.00 -6.80
C PHE A 135 -5.66 21.17 -5.56
N HIS A 136 -6.51 20.20 -5.21
CA HIS A 136 -6.31 19.38 -4.01
C HIS A 136 -5.11 18.45 -4.14
N ILE A 137 -4.88 17.88 -5.33
CA ILE A 137 -3.69 17.07 -5.62
C ILE A 137 -2.42 17.91 -5.39
N GLY A 138 -2.36 19.12 -5.96
CA GLY A 138 -1.23 20.02 -5.75
C GLY A 138 -1.01 20.40 -4.29
N ARG A 139 -2.08 20.60 -3.51
CA ARG A 139 -1.98 20.90 -2.07
C ARG A 139 -1.49 19.71 -1.26
N MET A 140 -1.93 18.50 -1.58
CA MET A 140 -1.48 17.29 -0.89
C MET A 140 -0.02 16.96 -1.20
N LEU A 141 0.43 17.16 -2.44
CA LEU A 141 1.84 17.07 -2.82
C LEU A 141 2.70 18.07 -2.03
N GLN A 142 2.24 19.32 -1.89
CA GLN A 142 2.94 20.32 -1.06
C GLN A 142 2.95 19.95 0.43
N ALA A 143 1.88 19.34 0.94
CA ALA A 143 1.79 18.90 2.33
C ALA A 143 2.65 17.65 2.62
N ALA A 144 2.97 16.86 1.59
CA ALA A 144 3.85 15.71 1.67
C ALA A 144 5.33 16.10 1.90
N GLU A 145 5.72 17.32 1.50
CA GLU A 145 7.09 17.80 1.62
C GLU A 145 7.57 17.79 3.09
N GLY A 146 8.73 17.16 3.31
CA GLY A 146 9.35 17.05 4.64
C GLY A 146 8.90 15.84 5.46
N LEU A 147 8.02 14.99 4.95
CA LEU A 147 7.62 13.75 5.61
C LEU A 147 8.55 12.59 5.23
N PRO A 148 9.02 11.77 6.19
CA PRO A 148 9.99 10.70 5.92
C PRO A 148 9.32 9.41 5.43
N VAL A 149 8.35 9.52 4.51
CA VAL A 149 7.62 8.41 3.90
C VAL A 149 7.39 8.69 2.41
N ASN A 150 7.26 7.64 1.60
CA ASN A 150 6.85 7.78 0.21
C ASN A 150 5.31 7.92 0.17
N LEU A 151 4.79 8.92 -0.56
CA LEU A 151 3.36 9.17 -0.66
C LEU A 151 2.89 9.12 -2.12
N GLY A 152 1.78 8.42 -2.36
CA GLY A 152 1.07 8.39 -3.64
C GLY A 152 -0.39 8.82 -3.46
N PHE A 153 -0.87 9.71 -4.31
CA PHE A 153 -2.25 10.22 -4.24
C PHE A 153 -3.10 9.72 -5.40
N PHE A 154 -4.34 9.31 -5.11
CA PHE A 154 -5.34 8.87 -6.07
C PHE A 154 -6.33 9.99 -6.34
N GLY A 155 -6.65 10.22 -7.61
CA GLY A 155 -7.76 11.07 -8.02
C GLY A 155 -9.11 10.35 -7.86
N LYS A 156 -10.20 11.09 -8.06
CA LYS A 156 -11.54 10.50 -8.15
C LYS A 156 -11.76 9.95 -9.56
N GLY A 157 -12.03 8.65 -9.68
CA GLY A 157 -12.25 7.94 -10.94
C GLY A 157 -13.70 7.94 -11.44
N ASN A 158 -14.66 8.31 -10.60
CA ASN A 158 -16.07 8.30 -10.95
C ASN A 158 -16.44 9.48 -11.87
N ALA A 159 -16.30 9.29 -13.17
CA ALA A 159 -16.83 10.15 -14.23
C ALA A 159 -17.11 9.33 -15.49
N SER A 160 -18.11 9.71 -16.28
CA SER A 160 -18.42 9.02 -17.55
C SER A 160 -17.75 9.66 -18.78
N THR A 161 -16.86 10.63 -18.56
CA THR A 161 -16.06 11.31 -19.60
C THR A 161 -14.60 11.44 -19.15
N SER A 162 -13.66 11.44 -20.11
CA SER A 162 -12.23 11.32 -19.80
C SER A 162 -11.58 12.62 -19.29
N GLU A 163 -12.01 13.78 -19.79
CA GLU A 163 -11.32 15.07 -19.60
C GLU A 163 -11.01 15.39 -18.12
N ALA A 164 -12.00 15.22 -17.24
CA ALA A 164 -11.84 15.48 -15.80
C ALA A 164 -10.95 14.45 -15.07
N LEU A 165 -10.87 13.22 -15.60
CA LEU A 165 -9.99 12.18 -15.04
C LEU A 165 -8.54 12.45 -15.45
N GLU A 166 -8.33 12.78 -16.72
CA GLU A 166 -7.01 13.11 -17.25
C GLU A 166 -6.42 14.36 -16.58
N GLU A 167 -7.24 15.37 -16.28
CA GLU A 167 -6.81 16.56 -15.53
C GLU A 167 -6.18 16.19 -14.18
N GLN A 168 -6.79 15.26 -13.44
CA GLN A 168 -6.29 14.82 -12.14
C GLN A 168 -4.97 14.07 -12.26
N VAL A 169 -4.83 13.19 -13.25
CA VAL A 169 -3.57 12.47 -13.49
C VAL A 169 -2.45 13.45 -13.86
N ARG A 170 -2.72 14.41 -14.76
CA ARG A 170 -1.75 15.48 -15.12
C ARG A 170 -1.34 16.35 -13.93
N ALA A 171 -2.22 16.52 -12.94
CA ALA A 171 -1.92 17.26 -11.73
C ALA A 171 -1.03 16.48 -10.74
N GLY A 172 -0.83 15.17 -10.94
CA GLY A 172 0.05 14.33 -10.13
C GLY A 172 -0.62 13.15 -9.43
N ALA A 173 -1.88 12.83 -9.75
CA ALA A 173 -2.48 11.57 -9.26
C ALA A 173 -1.75 10.37 -9.90
N CYS A 174 -1.31 9.42 -9.06
CA CYS A 174 -0.64 8.18 -9.48
C CYS A 174 -1.60 7.01 -9.73
N GLY A 175 -2.90 7.25 -9.52
CA GLY A 175 -3.99 6.30 -9.73
C GLY A 175 -5.34 6.99 -9.59
N LEU A 176 -6.42 6.26 -9.88
CA LEU A 176 -7.79 6.74 -9.74
C LEU A 176 -8.60 5.77 -8.89
N LYS A 177 -9.45 6.29 -7.98
CA LYS A 177 -10.37 5.49 -7.17
C LYS A 177 -11.79 5.59 -7.71
N LEU A 178 -12.38 4.46 -8.08
CA LEU A 178 -13.82 4.28 -8.26
C LEU A 178 -14.44 3.90 -6.90
N HIS A 179 -15.48 4.63 -6.47
CA HIS A 179 -16.20 4.36 -5.22
C HIS A 179 -17.72 4.45 -5.38
N GLU A 180 -18.46 3.56 -4.70
CA GLU A 180 -19.92 3.50 -4.82
C GLU A 180 -20.61 4.79 -4.38
N ASP A 181 -20.11 5.44 -3.32
CA ASP A 181 -20.55 6.76 -2.84
C ASP A 181 -20.48 7.87 -3.90
N TRP A 182 -19.65 7.70 -4.93
CA TRP A 182 -19.57 8.60 -6.09
C TRP A 182 -20.18 7.99 -7.37
N GLY A 183 -20.75 6.79 -7.28
CA GLY A 183 -21.38 6.03 -8.36
C GLY A 183 -20.39 5.14 -9.14
N THR A 184 -20.21 3.89 -8.71
CA THR A 184 -19.38 2.88 -9.42
C THR A 184 -20.19 2.18 -10.50
N THR A 185 -20.65 2.94 -11.48
CA THR A 185 -21.47 2.42 -12.60
C THR A 185 -20.60 1.83 -13.71
N PRO A 186 -21.13 0.94 -14.58
CA PRO A 186 -20.41 0.45 -15.76
C PRO A 186 -19.83 1.55 -16.66
N ALA A 187 -20.53 2.67 -16.81
CA ALA A 187 -20.05 3.80 -17.60
C ALA A 187 -18.84 4.50 -16.95
N ALA A 188 -18.85 4.67 -15.62
CA ALA A 188 -17.73 5.23 -14.89
C ALA A 188 -16.52 4.29 -14.89
N ILE A 189 -16.74 2.98 -14.72
CA ILE A 189 -15.71 1.94 -14.81
C ILE A 189 -15.01 2.01 -16.18
N ASP A 190 -15.79 2.04 -17.26
CA ASP A 190 -15.25 2.01 -18.62
C ASP A 190 -14.44 3.27 -18.95
N ALA A 191 -14.96 4.45 -18.60
CA ALA A 191 -14.28 5.72 -18.82
C ALA A 191 -12.97 5.82 -18.01
N CYS A 192 -13.00 5.42 -16.73
CA CYS A 192 -11.84 5.45 -15.85
C CYS A 192 -10.72 4.51 -16.33
N LEU A 193 -11.06 3.27 -16.67
CA LEU A 193 -10.08 2.31 -17.21
C LEU A 193 -9.53 2.74 -18.56
N SER A 194 -10.32 3.40 -19.41
CA SER A 194 -9.83 3.94 -20.68
C SER A 194 -8.78 5.05 -20.48
N VAL A 195 -8.93 5.88 -19.44
CA VAL A 195 -7.92 6.89 -19.07
C VAL A 195 -6.69 6.25 -18.46
N ALA A 196 -6.88 5.23 -17.62
CA ALA A 196 -5.80 4.48 -16.99
C ALA A 196 -4.87 3.84 -18.04
N ASP A 197 -5.42 3.17 -19.05
CA ASP A 197 -4.65 2.58 -20.16
C ASP A 197 -3.88 3.65 -20.96
N GLN A 198 -4.47 4.84 -21.14
CA GLN A 198 -3.84 5.93 -21.91
C GLN A 198 -2.71 6.63 -21.15
N MET A 199 -2.82 6.70 -19.82
CA MET A 199 -1.93 7.50 -18.97
C MET A 199 -1.00 6.65 -18.09
N ASP A 200 -1.08 5.32 -18.19
CA ASP A 200 -0.28 4.35 -17.45
C ASP A 200 -0.37 4.55 -15.93
N VAL A 201 -1.61 4.58 -15.42
CA VAL A 201 -1.89 4.66 -13.98
C VAL A 201 -2.84 3.54 -13.54
N GLN A 202 -2.81 3.17 -12.27
CA GLN A 202 -3.69 2.13 -11.73
C GLN A 202 -5.11 2.66 -11.46
N VAL A 203 -6.12 1.78 -11.59
CA VAL A 203 -7.48 2.03 -11.09
C VAL A 203 -7.74 1.13 -9.89
N CYS A 204 -8.09 1.74 -8.77
CA CYS A 204 -8.59 1.05 -7.58
C CYS A 204 -10.11 1.15 -7.54
N ILE A 205 -10.81 0.08 -7.14
CA ILE A 205 -12.27 0.03 -7.17
C ILE A 205 -12.87 -0.47 -5.85
N HIS A 206 -13.90 0.25 -5.41
CA HIS A 206 -14.93 -0.18 -4.48
C HIS A 206 -16.23 -0.27 -5.30
N THR A 207 -16.76 -1.49 -5.47
CA THR A 207 -17.86 -1.79 -6.40
C THR A 207 -19.23 -1.46 -5.80
N ASP A 208 -20.27 -1.54 -6.62
CA ASP A 208 -21.65 -1.19 -6.25
C ASP A 208 -22.25 -2.24 -5.30
N THR A 209 -22.22 -1.97 -3.99
CA THR A 209 -22.75 -2.91 -2.97
C THR A 209 -24.24 -3.17 -3.18
N LEU A 210 -24.97 -2.15 -3.63
CA LEU A 210 -26.42 -2.17 -3.79
C LEU A 210 -26.88 -2.98 -5.02
N ASN A 211 -25.95 -3.30 -5.92
CA ASN A 211 -26.25 -3.85 -7.23
C ASN A 211 -27.24 -2.95 -8.01
N GLU A 212 -27.12 -1.63 -7.84
CA GLU A 212 -28.03 -0.63 -8.45
C GLU A 212 -27.91 -0.64 -9.97
N ALA A 213 -26.67 -0.66 -10.48
CA ALA A 213 -26.38 -0.61 -11.92
C ALA A 213 -26.16 -1.99 -12.56
N GLY A 214 -26.23 -3.06 -11.76
CA GLY A 214 -25.96 -4.45 -12.17
C GLY A 214 -25.35 -5.28 -11.05
N PHE A 215 -25.21 -6.58 -11.27
CA PHE A 215 -24.52 -7.48 -10.34
C PHE A 215 -23.01 -7.53 -10.62
N VAL A 216 -22.25 -8.31 -9.83
CA VAL A 216 -20.79 -8.42 -9.99
C VAL A 216 -20.37 -8.81 -11.41
N GLU A 217 -21.17 -9.64 -12.09
CA GLU A 217 -20.91 -10.05 -13.47
C GLU A 217 -20.97 -8.87 -14.46
N ASP A 218 -21.85 -7.89 -14.21
CA ASP A 218 -21.96 -6.68 -15.03
C ASP A 218 -20.75 -5.76 -14.82
N THR A 219 -20.25 -5.65 -13.59
CA THR A 219 -19.00 -4.93 -13.28
C THR A 219 -17.79 -5.61 -13.91
N ILE A 220 -17.70 -6.94 -13.85
CA ILE A 220 -16.65 -7.73 -14.54
C ILE A 220 -16.70 -7.48 -16.06
N ALA A 221 -17.91 -7.48 -16.65
CA ALA A 221 -18.08 -7.16 -18.05
C ALA A 221 -17.65 -5.72 -18.39
N ALA A 222 -17.94 -4.75 -17.52
CA ALA A 222 -17.52 -3.35 -17.69
C ALA A 222 -16.00 -3.16 -17.61
N ILE A 223 -15.30 -3.99 -16.85
CA ILE A 223 -13.83 -3.98 -16.77
C ILE A 223 -13.21 -4.39 -18.12
N LYS A 224 -13.87 -5.23 -18.91
CA LYS A 224 -13.43 -5.66 -20.26
C LYS A 224 -12.02 -6.28 -20.27
N GLY A 225 -11.66 -7.01 -19.22
CA GLY A 225 -10.35 -7.67 -19.10
C GLY A 225 -9.16 -6.73 -18.89
N ARG A 226 -9.38 -5.44 -18.63
CA ARG A 226 -8.32 -4.47 -18.31
C ARG A 226 -7.84 -4.63 -16.86
N THR A 227 -6.60 -4.26 -16.61
CA THR A 227 -6.01 -4.33 -15.26
C THR A 227 -6.78 -3.45 -14.28
N ILE A 228 -7.15 -3.99 -13.12
CA ILE A 228 -7.82 -3.23 -12.06
C ILE A 228 -7.47 -3.79 -10.68
N HIS A 229 -7.32 -2.91 -9.69
CA HIS A 229 -7.10 -3.26 -8.30
C HIS A 229 -8.42 -3.24 -7.54
N THR A 230 -8.91 -4.41 -7.10
CA THR A 230 -10.12 -4.49 -6.26
C THR A 230 -9.75 -4.33 -4.79
N PHE A 231 -10.30 -3.31 -4.14
CA PHE A 231 -10.15 -3.12 -2.71
C PHE A 231 -11.11 -3.99 -1.92
N HIS A 232 -10.71 -4.32 -0.67
CA HIS A 232 -11.47 -5.12 0.30
C HIS A 232 -12.32 -6.21 -0.38
N THR A 233 -11.64 -7.06 -1.18
CA THR A 233 -12.27 -7.92 -2.18
C THR A 233 -13.27 -8.92 -1.59
N GLU A 234 -13.14 -9.25 -0.30
CA GLU A 234 -14.11 -10.07 0.44
C GLU A 234 -15.50 -9.41 0.54
N GLY A 235 -15.56 -8.08 0.65
CA GLY A 235 -16.78 -7.29 0.53
C GLY A 235 -17.35 -6.68 1.81
N ALA A 236 -16.87 -7.01 3.01
CA ALA A 236 -17.31 -6.33 4.24
C ALA A 236 -17.00 -4.82 4.19
N GLY A 237 -15.79 -4.48 3.70
CA GLY A 237 -15.39 -3.10 3.42
C GLY A 237 -16.19 -2.43 2.30
N GLY A 238 -16.87 -3.22 1.46
CA GLY A 238 -17.81 -2.80 0.42
C GLY A 238 -17.60 -3.44 -0.94
N GLY A 239 -18.67 -3.49 -1.71
CA GLY A 239 -18.76 -4.14 -3.01
C GLY A 239 -19.97 -5.05 -3.12
N HIS A 240 -20.31 -5.43 -4.36
CA HIS A 240 -21.48 -6.25 -4.72
C HIS A 240 -21.83 -7.30 -3.65
N ALA A 241 -23.01 -7.15 -3.04
CA ALA A 241 -23.51 -8.10 -2.07
C ALA A 241 -24.29 -9.23 -2.76
N PRO A 242 -24.03 -10.52 -2.45
CA PRO A 242 -23.08 -11.01 -1.45
C PRO A 242 -21.70 -11.44 -2.02
N ASP A 243 -21.45 -11.24 -3.31
CA ASP A 243 -20.55 -12.11 -4.08
C ASP A 243 -19.41 -11.39 -4.82
N ILE A 244 -19.08 -10.16 -4.42
CA ILE A 244 -17.89 -9.45 -4.93
C ILE A 244 -16.61 -10.30 -4.85
N ILE A 245 -16.46 -11.16 -3.84
CA ILE A 245 -15.30 -12.06 -3.69
C ILE A 245 -15.04 -12.96 -4.89
N LYS A 246 -16.05 -13.21 -5.76
CA LYS A 246 -15.87 -13.93 -7.03
C LYS A 246 -14.79 -13.30 -7.91
N ILE A 247 -14.62 -11.98 -7.84
CA ILE A 247 -13.69 -11.21 -8.68
C ILE A 247 -12.22 -11.61 -8.45
N CYS A 248 -11.89 -12.28 -7.33
CA CYS A 248 -10.58 -12.89 -7.10
C CYS A 248 -10.20 -13.94 -8.17
N GLY A 249 -11.18 -14.51 -8.88
CA GLY A 249 -10.95 -15.49 -9.94
C GLY A 249 -10.55 -14.89 -11.30
N GLU A 250 -10.61 -13.56 -11.45
CA GLU A 250 -10.33 -12.88 -12.72
C GLU A 250 -8.84 -12.60 -12.90
N ALA A 251 -8.26 -13.00 -14.03
CA ALA A 251 -6.81 -12.93 -14.26
C ALA A 251 -6.24 -11.50 -14.37
N ASN A 252 -7.09 -10.53 -14.75
CA ASN A 252 -6.74 -9.11 -14.86
C ASN A 252 -6.95 -8.33 -13.56
N VAL A 253 -7.41 -8.99 -12.49
CA VAL A 253 -7.70 -8.34 -11.22
C VAL A 253 -6.53 -8.53 -10.26
N LEU A 254 -6.17 -7.44 -9.59
CA LEU A 254 -5.22 -7.43 -8.48
C LEU A 254 -6.03 -7.28 -7.18
N PRO A 255 -6.38 -8.38 -6.49
CA PRO A 255 -7.23 -8.30 -5.30
C PRO A 255 -6.43 -7.91 -4.05
N SER A 256 -7.05 -7.14 -3.17
CA SER A 256 -6.51 -6.86 -1.82
C SER A 256 -7.60 -6.91 -0.77
N SER A 257 -7.24 -7.40 0.40
CA SER A 257 -8.03 -7.27 1.63
C SER A 257 -7.73 -5.97 2.37
N THR A 258 -8.66 -5.50 3.20
CA THR A 258 -8.37 -4.55 4.27
C THR A 258 -8.20 -5.28 5.59
N ASN A 259 -7.53 -4.67 6.55
CA ASN A 259 -7.12 -5.36 7.78
C ASN A 259 -8.21 -5.68 8.83
N PRO A 260 -9.40 -5.05 8.91
CA PRO A 260 -10.31 -5.30 10.03
C PRO A 260 -10.87 -6.73 10.06
N THR A 261 -11.00 -7.38 8.90
CA THR A 261 -11.48 -8.76 8.77
C THR A 261 -10.38 -9.81 8.97
N ARG A 262 -9.14 -9.40 9.24
CA ARG A 262 -7.94 -10.26 9.17
C ARG A 262 -7.31 -10.51 10.56
N PRO A 263 -7.24 -11.77 11.03
CA PRO A 263 -7.98 -12.94 10.55
C PRO A 263 -9.42 -12.94 11.06
N TYR A 264 -10.20 -13.95 10.68
CA TYR A 264 -11.52 -14.16 11.27
C TYR A 264 -11.41 -14.55 12.75
N THR A 265 -12.09 -13.80 13.64
CA THR A 265 -12.10 -14.04 15.09
C THR A 265 -13.51 -14.07 15.68
N ARG A 266 -13.60 -14.41 16.97
CA ARG A 266 -14.88 -14.45 17.71
C ARG A 266 -15.62 -13.11 17.75
N ASN A 267 -14.91 -11.98 17.68
CA ASN A 267 -15.52 -10.65 17.78
C ASN A 267 -15.76 -9.99 16.41
N THR A 268 -15.18 -10.53 15.33
CA THR A 268 -15.15 -9.88 14.02
C THR A 268 -16.55 -9.52 13.51
N LEU A 269 -17.52 -10.44 13.62
CA LEU A 269 -18.88 -10.19 13.11
C LEU A 269 -19.63 -9.12 13.90
N GLU A 270 -19.63 -9.21 15.23
CA GLU A 270 -20.36 -8.27 16.09
C GLU A 270 -19.77 -6.86 15.97
N GLU A 271 -18.44 -6.76 15.92
CA GLU A 271 -17.74 -5.50 15.68
C GLU A 271 -18.09 -4.88 14.32
N HIS A 272 -18.05 -5.68 13.25
CA HIS A 272 -18.25 -5.15 11.89
C HIS A 272 -19.70 -4.77 11.61
N LEU A 273 -20.67 -5.50 12.18
CA LEU A 273 -22.08 -5.16 12.04
C LEU A 273 -22.36 -3.77 12.66
N ASP A 274 -21.92 -3.55 13.91
CA ASP A 274 -22.12 -2.27 14.59
C ASP A 274 -21.34 -1.14 13.90
N MET A 275 -20.08 -1.39 13.51
CA MET A 275 -19.25 -0.44 12.78
C MET A 275 -19.93 0.01 11.48
N LEU A 276 -20.46 -0.92 10.69
CA LEU A 276 -21.14 -0.61 9.43
C LEU A 276 -22.36 0.27 9.67
N MET A 277 -23.18 -0.08 10.68
CA MET A 277 -24.38 0.67 11.03
C MET A 277 -24.06 2.09 11.48
N VAL A 278 -23.02 2.28 12.29
CA VAL A 278 -22.55 3.61 12.70
C VAL A 278 -22.05 4.42 11.50
N CYS A 279 -21.20 3.83 10.66
CA CYS A 279 -20.62 4.52 9.51
C CYS A 279 -21.68 4.96 8.48
N HIS A 280 -22.72 4.16 8.28
CA HIS A 280 -23.79 4.42 7.30
C HIS A 280 -25.02 5.10 7.92
N HIS A 281 -24.98 5.45 9.20
CA HIS A 281 -26.10 6.06 9.93
C HIS A 281 -27.40 5.23 9.86
N LEU A 282 -27.26 3.90 9.91
CA LEU A 282 -28.37 2.94 9.84
C LEU A 282 -29.09 2.84 11.19
N ASP A 283 -30.41 2.61 11.16
CA ASP A 283 -31.23 2.40 12.36
C ASP A 283 -31.54 0.91 12.55
N PRO A 284 -31.17 0.29 13.69
CA PRO A 284 -31.50 -1.11 14.00
C PRO A 284 -33.00 -1.40 14.11
N LYS A 285 -33.85 -0.37 14.10
CA LYS A 285 -35.31 -0.50 14.09
C LYS A 285 -35.91 -0.51 12.69
N ILE A 286 -35.12 -0.23 11.65
CA ILE A 286 -35.55 -0.25 10.25
C ILE A 286 -35.13 -1.61 9.66
N PRO A 287 -36.09 -2.48 9.26
CA PRO A 287 -35.77 -3.80 8.72
C PRO A 287 -34.88 -3.77 7.47
N GLU A 288 -35.05 -2.76 6.61
CA GLU A 288 -34.27 -2.58 5.39
C GLU A 288 -32.80 -2.26 5.70
N ASP A 289 -32.54 -1.44 6.72
CA ASP A 289 -31.21 -1.08 7.18
C ASP A 289 -30.47 -2.31 7.76
N VAL A 290 -31.17 -3.11 8.56
CA VAL A 290 -30.64 -4.37 9.09
C VAL A 290 -30.37 -5.36 7.96
N ALA A 291 -31.29 -5.50 7.00
CA ALA A 291 -31.11 -6.38 5.85
C ALA A 291 -29.91 -5.97 4.98
N PHE A 292 -29.69 -4.67 4.77
CA PHE A 292 -28.47 -4.18 4.10
C PHE A 292 -27.22 -4.56 4.88
N ALA A 293 -27.20 -4.31 6.20
CA ALA A 293 -26.05 -4.62 7.03
C ALA A 293 -25.71 -6.12 7.06
N GLU A 294 -26.72 -6.98 7.23
CA GLU A 294 -26.58 -8.44 7.19
C GLU A 294 -26.17 -8.96 5.80
N SER A 295 -26.59 -8.27 4.72
CA SER A 295 -26.18 -8.64 3.36
C SER A 295 -24.70 -8.36 3.12
N ARG A 296 -24.09 -7.39 3.81
CA ARG A 296 -22.70 -6.94 3.63
C ARG A 296 -21.73 -7.61 4.60
N ILE A 297 -22.10 -7.74 5.87
CA ILE A 297 -21.26 -8.37 6.91
C ILE A 297 -21.58 -9.86 7.02
N ARG A 298 -20.78 -10.68 6.34
CA ARG A 298 -21.06 -12.11 6.15
C ARG A 298 -19.95 -12.96 6.76
N ARG A 299 -20.34 -13.95 7.57
CA ARG A 299 -19.38 -14.88 8.19
C ARG A 299 -18.64 -15.69 7.14
N GLU A 300 -19.38 -16.13 6.14
CA GLU A 300 -18.95 -17.09 5.13
C GLU A 300 -17.85 -16.49 4.25
N THR A 301 -17.99 -15.23 3.82
CA THR A 301 -17.00 -14.58 2.98
C THR A 301 -15.79 -14.11 3.80
N ILE A 302 -15.98 -13.59 5.03
CA ILE A 302 -14.86 -13.24 5.94
C ILE A 302 -14.00 -14.47 6.26
N ALA A 303 -14.63 -15.63 6.49
CA ALA A 303 -13.90 -16.87 6.72
C ALA A 303 -13.22 -17.42 5.45
N ALA A 304 -13.76 -17.15 4.25
CA ALA A 304 -13.17 -17.56 2.99
C ALA A 304 -11.98 -16.67 2.54
N GLU A 305 -11.86 -15.48 3.12
CA GLU A 305 -10.73 -14.56 2.92
C GLU A 305 -9.47 -14.97 3.70
N ASP A 306 -9.61 -15.79 4.76
CA ASP A 306 -8.48 -16.44 5.49
C ASP A 306 -7.85 -17.57 4.67
#